data_AF-A0A941A7W7-F1
#
_entry.id   AF-A0A941A7W7-F1
#
_cell.length_a   1.000
_cell.length_b   1.000
_cell.length_c   1.000
_cell.angle_alpha   90.00
_cell.angle_beta   90.00
_cell.angle_gamma   90.00
#
_symmetry.space_group_name_H-M   'P 1'
#
loop_
_entity.id
_entity.type
_entity.pdbx_description
1 polymer ?
#
loop_
_entity_poly.entity_id
_entity_poly.type
_entity_poly.pdbx_seq_one_letter_code
_entity_poly.pdbx_strand_id
1 'polypeptide(L)' 'MLTAKELLQLEDFLTMEQTCAKTLNHFANELNDSQGKQMLQQMAQKSQQNFQTISKHLNAGQNLQ' A
#
# COMPACT_ATOMS: atom_id res chain seq x y z
N MET A 1 -11.67 -19.72 2.74
CA MET A 1 -10.34 -19.88 2.11
C MET A 1 -10.38 -19.09 0.80
N LEU A 2 -9.38 -18.26 0.52
CA LEU A 2 -9.32 -17.51 -0.75
C LEU A 2 -8.98 -18.48 -1.89
N THR A 3 -9.55 -18.23 -3.07
CA THR A 3 -9.15 -18.91 -4.30
C THR A 3 -7.77 -18.42 -4.77
N ALA A 4 -7.11 -19.20 -5.62
CA ALA A 4 -5.82 -18.79 -6.21
C ALA A 4 -5.92 -17.47 -7.00
N LYS A 5 -7.06 -17.23 -7.67
CA LYS A 5 -7.30 -15.98 -8.39
C LYS A 5 -7.38 -14.78 -7.44
N GLU A 6 -8.12 -14.92 -6.33
CA GLU A 6 -8.25 -13.86 -5.33
C GLU A 6 -6.90 -13.58 -4.64
N LEU A 7 -6.09 -14.61 -4.40
CA LEU A 7 -4.74 -14.44 -3.85
C LEU A 7 -3.85 -13.61 -4.80
N LEU A 8 -3.82 -13.95 -6.09
CA LEU A 8 -3.06 -13.20 -7.10
C LEU A 8 -3.51 -11.73 -7.17
N GLN A 9 -4.81 -11.46 -7.14
CA GLN A 9 -5.33 -10.09 -7.13
C GLN A 9 -4.89 -9.30 -5.89
N LEU A 10 -4.77 -9.96 -4.74
CA LEU A 10 -4.27 -9.32 -3.52
C LEU A 10 -2.76 -9.09 -3.56
N GLU A 11 -1.99 -9.98 -4.18
CA GLU A 11 -0.56 -9.78 -4.43
C GLU A 11 -0.29 -8.59 -5.37
N ASP A 12 -1.09 -8.48 -6.44
CA ASP A 12 -1.06 -7.32 -7.34
C ASP A 12 -1.40 -6.02 -6.59
N PHE A 13 -2.44 -6.04 -5.76
CA PHE A 13 -2.83 -4.90 -4.93
C PHE A 13 -1.72 -4.48 -3.97
N LEU A 14 -1.09 -5.44 -3.28
CA LEU A 14 0.03 -5.17 -2.37
C LEU A 14 1.22 -4.54 -3.11
N THR A 15 1.54 -5.04 -4.31
CA THR A 15 2.60 -4.46 -5.16
C THR A 15 2.27 -3.03 -5.59
N MET A 16 1.01 -2.78 -5.95
CA MET A 16 0.51 -1.44 -6.29
C MET A 16 0.63 -0.48 -5.11
N GLU A 17 0.17 -0.86 -3.92
CA GLU A 17 0.22 0.02 -2.73
C GLU A 17 1.66 0.36 -2.32
N GLN A 18 2.58 -0.61 -2.40
CA GLN A 18 3.99 -0.35 -2.12
C GLN A 18 4.61 0.60 -3.15
N THR A 19 4.28 0.44 -4.43
CA THR A 19 4.74 1.32 -5.50
C THR A 19 4.16 2.73 -5.32
N CYS A 20 2.87 2.83 -5.03
CA CYS A 20 2.17 4.09 -4.77
C CYS A 20 2.84 4.88 -3.64
N ALA A 21 3.09 4.24 -2.50
CA ALA A 21 3.75 4.88 -1.37
C ALA A 21 5.17 5.39 -1.71
N LYS A 22 5.95 4.64 -2.49
CA LYS A 22 7.29 5.07 -2.94
C LYS A 22 7.20 6.28 -3.87
N THR A 23 6.34 6.21 -4.87
CA THR A 23 6.14 7.28 -5.87
C THR A 23 5.66 8.58 -5.24
N LEU A 24 4.67 8.49 -4.34
CA LEU A 24 4.14 9.66 -3.64
C LEU A 24 5.20 10.30 -2.74
N ASN A 25 6.00 9.51 -2.02
CA ASN A 25 7.10 10.03 -1.21
C ASN A 25 8.21 10.65 -2.07
N HIS A 26 8.51 10.08 -3.24
CA HIS A 26 9.46 10.65 -4.19
C HIS A 26 9.02 12.05 -4.61
N PHE A 27 7.80 12.21 -5.12
CA PHE A 27 7.29 13.52 -5.52
C PHE A 27 7.13 14.48 -4.34
N ALA A 28 6.75 14.00 -3.16
CA ALA A 28 6.70 14.84 -1.95
C ALA A 28 8.06 15.44 -1.59
N ASN A 29 9.16 14.76 -1.91
CA ASN A 29 10.52 15.25 -1.68
C ASN A 29 11.01 16.22 -2.76
N GLU A 30 10.44 16.16 -3.96
CA GLU A 30 10.76 17.07 -5.07
C GLU A 30 9.93 18.36 -5.03
N LEU A 31 8.79 18.36 -4.34
CA LEU A 31 7.95 19.54 -4.17
C LEU A 31 8.57 20.56 -3.20
N ASN A 32 8.61 21.82 -3.65
CA ASN A 32 8.89 22.97 -2.80
C ASN A 32 7.63 23.50 -2.10
N ASP A 33 6.44 23.21 -2.64
CA ASP A 33 5.16 23.59 -2.04
C ASP A 33 4.85 22.73 -0.80
N SER A 34 4.71 23.40 0.36
CA SER A 34 4.47 22.73 1.63
C SER A 34 3.12 22.01 1.68
N GLN A 35 2.10 22.57 1.04
CA GLN A 35 0.75 21.99 1.07
C GLN A 35 0.70 20.70 0.23
N GLY A 36 1.23 20.75 -0.99
CA GLY A 36 1.36 19.60 -1.88
C GLY A 36 2.23 18.50 -1.27
N LYS A 37 3.36 18.86 -0.65
CA LYS A 37 4.20 17.90 0.08
C LYS A 37 3.42 17.16 1.17
N GLN A 38 2.68 17.89 2.01
CA GLN A 38 1.88 17.29 3.07
C GLN A 38 0.78 16.38 2.52
N MET A 39 0.10 16.80 1.45
CA MET A 39 -0.92 16.00 0.78
C MET A 39 -0.34 14.68 0.25
N LEU A 40 0.78 14.72 -0.46
CA LEU A 40 1.42 13.52 -0.99
C LEU A 40 1.92 12.60 0.12
N GLN A 41 2.46 13.15 1.22
CA GLN A 41 2.86 12.35 2.39
C GLN A 41 1.66 11.66 3.07
N GLN A 42 0.51 12.34 3.19
CA GLN A 42 -0.72 11.72 3.71
C GLN A 42 -1.21 10.58 2.83
N MET A 43 -1.17 10.76 1.50
CA MET A 43 -1.53 9.70 0.55
C MET A 43 -0.56 8.51 0.66
N ALA A 44 0.74 8.78 0.78
CA ALA A 44 1.75 7.71 0.93
C ALA A 44 1.55 6.90 2.21
N GLN A 45 1.22 7.59 3.33
CA GLN A 45 0.87 6.93 4.59
C GLN A 45 -0.38 6.08 4.45
N LYS A 46 -1.40 6.56 3.73
CA LYS A 46 -2.62 5.78 3.48
C LYS A 46 -2.33 4.50 2.70
N SER A 47 -1.50 4.58 1.65
CA SER A 47 -1.07 3.40 0.90
C SER A 47 -0.30 2.39 1.76
N GLN A 48 0.60 2.86 2.63
CA GLN A 48 1.30 1.98 3.59
C GLN A 48 0.35 1.31 4.58
N GLN A 49 -0.67 2.02 5.08
CA GLN A 49 -1.68 1.45 5.96
C GLN A 49 -2.51 0.37 5.26
N ASN A 50 -2.92 0.61 4.01
CA ASN A 50 -3.65 -0.37 3.21
C ASN A 50 -2.81 -1.64 3.00
N PHE A 51 -1.54 -1.48 2.62
CA PHE A 51 -0.60 -2.60 2.47
C PHE A 51 -0.49 -3.43 3.75
N GLN A 52 -0.26 -2.79 4.90
CA GLN A 52 -0.11 -3.47 6.19
C GLN A 52 -1.39 -4.21 6.60
N THR A 53 -2.55 -3.60 6.35
CA THR A 53 -3.84 -4.18 6.69
C THR A 53 -4.08 -5.47 5.91
N ILE A 54 -3.91 -5.43 4.57
CA ILE A 54 -4.09 -6.62 3.72
C ILE A 54 -3.04 -7.69 4.03
N SER A 55 -1.77 -7.30 4.21
CA SER A 55 -0.71 -8.25 4.58
C SER A 55 -1.02 -8.98 5.89
N LYS A 56 -1.53 -8.26 6.89
CA LYS A 56 -1.94 -8.87 8.17
C LYS A 56 -3.08 -9.87 8.00
N HIS A 57 -4.09 -9.54 7.19
CA HIS A 57 -5.21 -10.44 6.93
C HIS A 57 -4.80 -11.68 6.14
N LEU A 58 -3.91 -11.55 5.15
CA LEU A 58 -3.37 -12.69 4.40
C LEU A 58 -2.58 -13.64 5.30
N ASN A 59 -1.67 -13.11 6.13
CA ASN A 59 -0.87 -13.92 7.05
C ASN A 59 -1.76 -14.62 8.10
N ALA A 60 -2.75 -13.91 8.65
CA ALA A 60 -3.71 -14.50 9.58
C ALA A 60 -4.55 -15.60 8.92
N GLY A 61 -4.95 -15.40 7.65
CA GLY A 61 -5.69 -16.37 6.86
C GLY A 61 -4.87 -17.60 6.46
N GLN A 62 -3.55 -17.47 6.28
CA GLN A 62 -2.63 -18.59 6.06
C GLN A 62 -2.46 -19.43 7.33
N ASN A 63 -2.35 -18.79 8.51
CA ASN A 63 -2.17 -19.50 9.79
C ASN A 63 -3.42 -20.28 10.25
N LEU A 64 -4.59 -20.05 9.63
CA LEU A 64 -5.85 -20.75 9.92
C LEU A 64 -6.12 -21.92 8.95
N GLN A 65 -5.23 -22.18 8.00
CA GLN A 65 -5.27 -23.33 7.07
C GLN A 65 -4.43 -24.48 7.62
#